data_AF-A0AAN1IDP7-F1
#
_entry.id   AF-A0AAN1IDP7-F1
#
_cell.length_a   1.000
_cell.length_b   1.000
_cell.length_c   1.000
_cell.angle_alpha   90.00
_cell.angle_beta   90.00
_cell.angle_gamma   90.00
#
_symmetry.space_group_name_H-M   'P 1'
#
loop_
_entity.id
_entity.type
_entity.pdbx_description
1 polymer ?
#
loop_
_entity_poly.entity_id
_entity_poly.type
_entity_poly.pdbx_seq_one_letter_code
_entity_poly.pdbx_strand_id
1 'polypeptide(L)'
;MADPNRPRHYEEEFKRQIVRLYENGKPSSQIRAEYGIPRSTLQRWVQGIRNSGSTKAADNRTPEQNELIELRKRNRQLEMEVDVSEQAAPVFARKQA
;
A
#
# COMPACT_ATOMS: atom_id res chain seq x y z
N MET A 1 10.21 20.38 12.59
CA MET A 1 8.89 20.45 11.92
C MET A 1 8.61 19.07 11.33
N ALA A 2 7.44 18.47 11.57
CA ALA A 2 7.13 17.13 11.04
C ALA A 2 6.83 17.22 9.53
N ASP A 3 7.48 16.36 8.74
CA ASP A 3 7.32 16.31 7.28
C ASP A 3 5.85 16.03 6.90
N PRO A 4 5.20 16.89 6.09
CA PRO A 4 3.79 16.75 5.75
C PRO A 4 3.48 15.54 4.86
N ASN A 5 4.51 14.89 4.30
CA ASN A 5 4.37 13.75 3.39
C ASN A 5 4.73 12.40 4.05
N ARG A 6 5.04 12.38 5.35
CA ARG A 6 5.28 11.13 6.07
C ARG A 6 3.94 10.40 6.31
N PRO A 7 3.81 9.11 5.92
CA PRO A 7 2.61 8.35 6.21
C PRO A 7 2.36 8.30 7.71
N ARG A 8 1.20 8.77 8.15
CA ARG A 8 0.77 8.61 9.55
C ARG A 8 0.38 7.15 9.76
N HIS A 9 1.11 6.48 10.64
CA HIS A 9 0.75 5.15 11.11
C HIS A 9 -0.30 5.28 12.21
N TYR A 10 -1.39 4.54 12.04
CA TYR A 10 -2.46 4.42 13.02
C TYR A 10 -2.54 2.97 13.47
N GLU A 11 -2.73 2.76 14.77
CA GLU A 11 -2.95 1.42 15.34
C GLU A 11 -4.26 0.82 14.84
N GLU A 12 -4.32 -0.51 14.73
CA GLU A 12 -5.49 -1.20 14.17
C GLU A 12 -6.74 -0.99 15.04
N GLU A 13 -6.58 -1.01 16.35
CA GLU A 13 -7.65 -0.74 17.33
C GLU A 13 -8.25 0.65 17.14
N PHE A 14 -7.38 1.66 16.97
CA PHE A 14 -7.80 3.03 16.72
C PHE A 14 -8.61 3.13 15.43
N LYS A 15 -8.15 2.54 14.33
CA LYS A 15 -8.90 2.55 13.08
C LYS A 15 -10.28 1.90 13.22
N ARG A 16 -10.36 0.75 13.92
CA ARG A 16 -11.63 0.06 14.19
C ARG A 16 -12.57 0.92 15.02
N GLN A 17 -12.06 1.60 16.05
CA GLN A 17 -12.85 2.53 16.86
C GLN A 17 -13.42 3.67 16.00
N ILE A 18 -12.60 4.28 15.14
CA ILE A 18 -13.02 5.35 14.24
C ILE A 18 -14.11 4.89 13.27
N VAL A 19 -13.97 3.69 12.69
CA VAL A 19 -15.00 3.13 11.81
C VAL A 19 -16.29 2.83 12.57
N ARG A 20 -16.23 2.29 13.79
CA ARG A 20 -17.42 2.08 14.64
C ARG A 20 -18.15 3.41 14.92
N LEU A 21 -17.43 4.49 15.21
CA LEU A 21 -18.03 5.80 15.40
C LEU A 21 -18.78 6.27 14.16
N TYR A 22 -18.20 6.04 12.97
CA TYR A 22 -18.82 6.37 11.70
C TYR A 22 -20.07 5.51 11.44
N GLU A 23 -20.02 4.21 11.71
CA GLU A 23 -21.15 3.28 11.54
C GLU A 23 -22.29 3.56 12.53
N ASN A 24 -21.96 4.05 13.73
CA ASN A 24 -22.93 4.52 14.72
C ASN A 24 -23.57 5.87 14.35
N GLY A 25 -23.31 6.41 13.14
CA GLY A 25 -23.97 7.60 12.61
C GLY A 25 -23.26 8.93 12.89
N LYS A 26 -22.05 8.92 13.48
CA LYS A 26 -21.29 10.16 13.65
C LYS A 26 -20.82 10.68 12.29
N PRO A 27 -21.06 11.96 11.96
CA PRO A 27 -20.76 12.48 10.63
C PRO A 27 -19.25 12.51 10.36
N SER A 28 -18.88 12.18 9.12
CA SER A 28 -17.48 12.14 8.68
C SER A 28 -16.74 13.45 8.96
N SER A 29 -17.39 14.61 8.78
CA SER A 29 -16.79 15.93 9.04
C SER A 29 -16.33 16.07 10.48
N GLN A 30 -17.16 15.66 11.44
CA GLN A 30 -16.87 15.76 12.87
C GLN A 30 -15.74 14.80 13.27
N ILE A 31 -15.79 13.55 12.82
CA ILE A 31 -14.72 12.57 13.07
C ILE A 31 -13.37 13.10 12.54
N ARG A 32 -13.37 13.65 11.33
CA ARG A 32 -12.14 14.18 10.72
C ARG A 32 -11.59 15.39 11.47
N ALA A 33 -12.46 16.29 11.93
CA ALA A 33 -12.06 17.48 12.67
C ALA A 33 -11.50 17.11 14.06
N GLU A 34 -12.15 16.19 14.76
CA GLU A 34 -11.78 15.79 16.12
C GLU A 34 -10.49 14.97 16.18
N TYR A 35 -10.31 14.04 15.23
CA TYR A 35 -9.15 13.13 15.21
C TYR A 35 -8.06 13.52 14.20
N GLY A 36 -8.25 14.64 13.48
CA GLY A 36 -7.29 15.12 12.48
C GLY A 36 -7.04 14.13 11.34
N ILE A 37 -8.07 13.38 10.93
CA ILE A 37 -7.97 12.31 9.93
C ILE A 37 -8.34 12.86 8.54
N PRO A 38 -7.53 12.61 7.50
CA PRO A 38 -7.90 12.95 6.12
C PRO A 38 -9.15 12.20 5.65
N ARG A 39 -9.96 12.83 4.78
CA ARG A 39 -11.20 12.23 4.26
C ARG A 39 -10.94 10.88 3.56
N SER A 40 -9.92 10.83 2.72
CA SER A 40 -9.53 9.63 1.96
C SER A 40 -9.15 8.47 2.89
N THR A 41 -8.43 8.76 3.98
CA THR A 41 -8.03 7.77 4.99
C THR A 41 -9.24 7.15 5.68
N LEU A 42 -10.18 7.98 6.15
CA LEU A 42 -11.41 7.49 6.78
C LEU A 42 -12.23 6.62 5.82
N GLN A 43 -12.42 7.07 4.57
CA GLN A 43 -13.14 6.29 3.56
C GLN A 43 -12.49 4.94 3.28
N ARG A 44 -11.15 4.90 3.21
CA ARG A 44 -10.40 3.66 3.00
C ARG A 44 -10.60 2.67 4.15
N TRP A 45 -10.63 3.13 5.40
CA TRP A 45 -10.86 2.22 6.54
C TRP A 45 -12.29 1.70 6.58
N VAL A 46 -13.28 2.57 6.33
CA VAL A 46 -14.70 2.16 6.27
C VAL A 46 -14.91 1.13 5.16
N GLN A 47 -14.41 1.40 3.95
CA GLN A 47 -14.53 0.47 2.84
C GLN A 47 -13.78 -0.84 3.10
N GLY A 48 -12.60 -0.76 3.71
CA GLY A 48 -11.80 -1.93 4.02
C GLY A 48 -12.51 -2.87 5.00
N ILE A 49 -13.05 -2.33 6.08
CA ILE A 49 -13.80 -3.11 7.06
C ILE A 49 -15.09 -3.68 6.45
N ARG A 50 -15.80 -2.91 5.61
CA ARG A 50 -17.01 -3.40 4.94
C ARG A 50 -16.75 -4.52 3.93
N ASN A 51 -15.62 -4.47 3.24
CA ASN A 51 -15.28 -5.44 2.19
C ASN A 51 -14.64 -6.71 2.75
N SER A 52 -13.68 -6.58 3.66
CA SER A 52 -12.82 -7.69 4.12
C SER A 52 -12.76 -7.84 5.64
N GLY A 53 -13.43 -6.98 6.41
CA GLY A 53 -13.29 -6.94 7.87
C GLY A 53 -11.94 -6.40 8.38
N SER A 54 -11.08 -5.93 7.46
CA SER A 54 -9.72 -5.48 7.74
C SER A 54 -9.45 -4.09 7.19
N THR A 55 -8.67 -3.29 7.92
CA THR A 55 -8.21 -1.98 7.42
C THR A 55 -6.91 -2.08 6.63
N LYS A 56 -6.31 -3.28 6.57
CA LYS A 56 -5.07 -3.52 5.84
C LYS A 56 -5.34 -3.48 4.34
N ALA A 57 -4.42 -2.84 3.63
CA ALA A 57 -4.55 -2.68 2.18
C ALA A 57 -4.47 -4.02 1.43
N ALA A 58 -3.63 -4.94 1.90
CA ALA A 58 -3.44 -6.26 1.28
C ALA A 58 -4.73 -7.07 1.27
N ASP A 59 -5.45 -7.08 2.40
CA ASP A 59 -6.69 -7.84 2.60
C ASP A 59 -7.87 -7.32 1.77
N ASN A 60 -7.73 -6.11 1.18
CA ASN A 60 -8.75 -5.47 0.37
C ASN A 60 -8.42 -5.44 -1.13
N ARG A 61 -7.32 -6.08 -1.55
CA ARG A 61 -6.95 -6.18 -2.97
C ARG A 61 -7.75 -7.30 -3.64
N THR A 62 -8.15 -7.07 -4.88
CA THR A 62 -8.73 -8.14 -5.70
C THR A 62 -7.63 -9.10 -6.17
N PRO A 63 -7.97 -10.34 -6.56
CA PRO A 63 -7.00 -11.29 -7.11
C PRO A 63 -6.21 -10.70 -8.29
N GLU A 64 -6.87 -9.97 -9.18
CA GLU A 64 -6.25 -9.33 -10.35
C GLU A 64 -5.25 -8.24 -9.94
N GLN A 65 -5.55 -7.49 -8.87
CA GLN A 65 -4.62 -6.49 -8.33
C GLN A 65 -3.38 -7.15 -7.72
N ASN A 66 -3.53 -8.30 -7.05
CA ASN A 66 -2.40 -9.05 -6.53
C ASN A 66 -1.55 -9.63 -7.66
N GLU A 67 -2.17 -10.19 -8.69
CA GLU A 67 -1.47 -10.70 -9.87
C GLU A 67 -0.68 -9.60 -10.57
N LEU A 68 -1.26 -8.41 -10.75
CA LEU A 68 -0.55 -7.26 -11.32
C LEU A 68 0.68 -6.85 -10.50
N ILE A 69 0.60 -6.92 -9.17
CA ILE A 69 1.74 -6.61 -8.29
C ILE A 69 2.85 -7.65 -8.46
N GLU A 70 2.51 -8.94 -8.48
CA GLU A 70 3.48 -10.01 -8.67
C GLU A 70 4.12 -9.96 -10.06
N LEU A 71 3.35 -9.70 -11.11
CA LEU A 71 3.86 -9.51 -12.46
C LEU A 71 4.84 -8.34 -12.55
N ARG A 72 4.51 -7.19 -11.93
CA ARG A 72 5.43 -6.03 -11.88
C ARG A 72 6.72 -6.34 -11.13
N LYS A 73 6.63 -7.11 -10.04
CA LYS A 73 7.80 -7.55 -9.28
C LYS A 73 8.69 -8.48 -10.10
N ARG A 74 8.09 -9.45 -10.80
CA ARG A 74 8.81 -10.37 -11.68
C ARG A 74 9.43 -9.64 -12.87
N ASN A 75 8.72 -8.71 -13.47
CA ASN A 75 9.23 -7.91 -14.59
C ASN A 75 10.47 -7.11 -14.17
N ARG A 76 10.41 -6.42 -13.02
CA ARG A 76 11.58 -5.72 -12.44
C ARG A 76 12.76 -6.65 -12.18
N GLN A 77 12.51 -7.87 -11.68
CA GLN A 77 13.56 -8.86 -11.46
C GLN A 77 14.23 -9.27 -12.77
N LEU A 78 13.44 -9.53 -13.81
CA LEU A 78 13.94 -9.88 -15.13
C LEU A 78 14.73 -8.72 -15.76
N GLU A 79 14.26 -7.48 -15.64
CA GLU A 79 14.98 -6.29 -16.11
C GLU A 79 16.36 -6.19 -15.45
N MET A 80 16.47 -6.46 -14.15
CA MET A 80 17.76 -6.48 -13.44
C MET A 80 18.66 -7.64 -13.88
N GLU A 81 18.10 -8.83 -14.14
CA GLU A 81 18.88 -9.97 -14.64
C GLU A 81 19.43 -9.74 -16.05
N VAL A 82 18.64 -9.09 -16.91
CA VAL A 82 19.08 -8.68 -18.25
C VAL A 82 20.21 -7.67 -18.14
N ASP A 83 20.05 -6.61 -17.33
CA ASP A 83 21.08 -5.59 -17.14
C ASP A 83 22.39 -6.22 -16.63
N VAL A 84 22.33 -7.08 -15.60
CA VAL A 84 23.53 -7.79 -15.10
C VAL A 84 24.18 -8.64 -16.19
N SER A 85 23.38 -9.33 -17.01
CA SER A 85 23.90 -10.17 -18.10
C SER A 85 24.58 -9.35 -19.19
N GLU A 86 23.99 -8.21 -19.56
CA GLU A 86 24.56 -7.26 -20.52
C GLU A 86 25.88 -6.65 -20.00
N GLN A 87 25.94 -6.29 -18.72
CA GLN A 87 27.17 -5.78 -18.09
C GLN A 87 28.27 -6.84 -18.00
N ALA A 88 27.91 -8.12 -17.86
CA ALA A 88 28.87 -9.21 -17.75
C ALA A 88 29.41 -9.70 -19.11
N ALA A 89 28.65 -9.53 -20.20
CA ALA A 89 29.02 -10.02 -21.54
C ALA A 89 30.42 -9.58 -22.03
N PRO A 90 30.88 -8.32 -21.84
CA PRO A 90 32.22 -7.89 -22.25
C PRO A 90 33.34 -8.54 -21.43
N VAL A 91 33.06 -8.89 -20.17
CA VAL A 91 34.04 -9.54 -19.26
C VAL A 91 34.22 -11.02 -19.64
N PHE A 92 33.14 -11.70 -20.05
CA PHE A 92 33.19 -13.07 -20.54
C PHE A 92 33.90 -13.20 -21.89
N ALA A 93 33.67 -12.27 -22.82
CA ALA A 93 34.33 -12.26 -24.12
C ALA A 93 35.86 -12.09 -24.03
N ARG A 94 36.36 -11.37 -23.02
CA ARG A 94 37.80 -11.14 -22.81
C ARG A 94 38.56 -12.31 -22.16
N LYS A 95 37.87 -13.28 -21.55
CA LYS A 95 38.49 -14.46 -20.93
C LYS A 95 38.68 -15.65 -21.87
N GLN A 96 38.11 -15.60 -23.08
CA GLN A 96 38.22 -16.67 -24.08
C GLN A 96 39.22 -16.35 -25.21
N ALA A 97 39.96 -15.24 -25.09
CA ALA A 97 41.04 -14.84 -26.00
C ALA A 97 42.41 -15.09 -25.34
#